data_AF-A0A1R0W6M3-F1
#
_entry.id   AF-A0A1R0W6M3-F1
#
_cell.length_a   1.000
_cell.length_b   1.000
_cell.length_c   1.000
_cell.angle_alpha   90.00
_cell.angle_beta   90.00
_cell.angle_gamma   90.00
#
_symmetry.space_group_name_H-M   'P 1'
#
loop_
_entity.id
_entity.type
_entity.pdbx_description
1 polymer ?
#
loop_
_entity_poly.entity_id
_entity_poly.type
_entity_poly.pdbx_seq_one_letter_code
_entity_poly.pdbx_strand_id
1 'polypeptide(L)'
;MEKRIFLAFSLFLILVMSACNNFSEPKISEEEAKSIVIKENTKLIGKVEIISINHKGNKYTIKWNNKENCENGTDYVNDQNGEITTGLRTIC
;
A
#
# COMPACT_ATOMS: atom_id res chain seq x y z
N MET A 1 41.42 15.01 22.28
CA MET A 1 40.29 14.08 22.52
C MET A 1 39.02 14.57 21.81
N GLU A 2 38.71 15.87 21.90
CA GLU A 2 37.54 16.53 21.31
C GLU A 2 37.37 16.34 19.78
N LYS A 3 38.46 16.47 18.99
CA LYS A 3 38.40 16.30 17.52
C LYS A 3 37.98 14.88 17.09
N ARG A 4 38.33 13.85 17.88
CA ARG A 4 37.95 12.46 17.60
C ARG A 4 36.48 12.20 17.92
N ILE A 5 35.97 12.83 18.97
CA ILE A 5 34.55 12.77 19.35
C ILE A 5 33.69 13.47 18.30
N PHE A 6 34.12 14.64 17.81
CA PHE A 6 33.42 15.37 16.76
C PHE A 6 33.34 14.57 15.45
N LEU A 7 34.45 13.94 15.03
CA LEU A 7 34.47 13.08 13.85
C LEU A 7 33.56 11.84 14.00
N ALA A 8 33.57 11.21 15.18
CA ALA A 8 32.70 10.07 15.46
C ALA A 8 31.21 10.46 15.42
N PHE A 9 30.87 11.63 15.98
CA PHE A 9 29.50 12.13 15.98
C PHE A 9 29.02 12.49 14.57
N SER A 10 29.89 13.09 13.75
CA SER A 10 29.62 13.38 12.34
C SER A 10 29.40 12.10 11.53
N LEU A 11 30.20 11.04 11.74
CA LEU A 11 30.01 9.76 11.08
C LEU A 11 28.68 9.10 11.47
N PHE A 12 28.33 9.16 12.76
CA PHE A 12 27.08 8.63 13.26
C PHE A 12 25.88 9.33 12.61
N LEU A 13 25.89 10.67 12.53
CA LEU A 13 24.86 11.46 11.86
C LEU A 13 24.66 11.08 10.39
N ILE A 14 25.73 10.83 9.63
CA ILE A 14 25.65 10.40 8.24
C ILE A 14 24.99 9.01 8.12
N LEU A 15 25.27 8.10 9.05
CA LEU A 15 24.65 6.77 9.08
C LEU A 15 23.16 6.80 9.45
N VAL A 16 22.71 7.73 10.30
CA VAL A 16 21.28 7.85 10.63
C VAL A 16 20.48 8.46 9.47
N MET A 17 21.10 9.34 8.67
CA MET A 17 20.42 10.00 7.55
C MET A 17 20.16 9.07 6.34
N SER A 18 20.93 7.99 6.15
CA SER A 18 20.71 7.05 5.03
C SER A 18 19.47 6.15 5.20
N ALA A 19 18.91 6.06 6.42
CA ALA A 19 17.76 5.20 6.71
C ALA A 19 16.39 5.82 6.32
N CYS A 20 16.33 7.11 5.96
CA CYS A 20 15.06 7.80 5.73
C CYS A 20 14.47 7.65 4.31
N ASN A 21 15.17 7.01 3.37
CA ASN A 21 14.76 6.95 1.95
C ASN A 21 14.30 5.55 1.47
N ASN A 22 13.74 4.72 2.36
CA ASN A 22 13.33 3.35 2.03
C ASN A 22 12.05 3.22 1.19
N PHE A 23 11.53 4.30 0.60
CA PHE A 23 10.38 4.23 -0.29
C PHE A 23 10.86 3.96 -1.71
N SER A 24 10.77 2.70 -2.12
CA SER A 24 10.96 2.33 -3.52
C SER A 24 9.84 2.91 -4.37
N GLU A 25 10.17 3.29 -5.60
CA GLU A 25 9.14 3.62 -6.59
C GLU A 25 8.18 2.43 -6.76
N PRO A 26 6.87 2.67 -6.87
CA PRO A 26 5.89 1.61 -7.15
C PRO A 26 6.25 0.86 -8.43
N LYS A 27 6.23 -0.47 -8.39
CA LYS A 27 6.43 -1.31 -9.58
C LYS A 27 5.13 -1.56 -10.34
N ILE A 28 3.99 -1.49 -9.65
CA ILE A 28 2.67 -1.58 -10.25
C ILE A 28 2.02 -0.20 -10.26
N SER A 29 1.15 0.03 -11.25
CA SER A 29 0.38 1.26 -11.33
C SER A 29 -0.86 1.24 -10.43
N GLU A 30 -1.46 2.41 -10.18
CA GLU A 30 -2.78 2.50 -9.53
C GLU A 30 -3.87 1.72 -10.27
N GLU A 31 -3.86 1.73 -11.61
CA GLU A 31 -4.85 1.02 -12.42
C GLU A 31 -4.67 -0.51 -12.35
N GLU A 32 -3.42 -0.96 -12.24
CA GLU A 32 -3.11 -2.36 -12.00
C GLU A 32 -3.59 -2.79 -10.61
N ALA A 33 -3.34 -1.98 -9.58
CA ALA A 33 -3.85 -2.23 -8.22
C ALA A 33 -5.38 -2.28 -8.16
N LYS A 34 -6.08 -1.38 -8.86
CA LYS A 34 -7.55 -1.42 -9.01
C LYS A 34 -8.01 -2.71 -9.70
N SER A 35 -7.32 -3.11 -10.78
CA SER A 35 -7.65 -4.32 -11.53
C SER A 35 -7.49 -5.59 -10.69
N ILE A 36 -6.46 -5.65 -9.85
CA ILE A 36 -6.25 -6.73 -8.88
C ILE A 36 -7.43 -6.81 -7.90
N VAL A 37 -7.82 -5.69 -7.29
CA VAL A 37 -8.95 -5.65 -6.34
C VAL A 37 -10.27 -6.00 -7.01
N ILE A 38 -10.54 -5.51 -8.21
CA ILE A 38 -11.75 -5.87 -8.94
C ILE A 38 -11.76 -7.38 -9.21
N LYS A 39 -10.66 -7.95 -9.69
CA LYS A 39 -10.55 -9.38 -10.00
C LYS A 39 -10.76 -10.25 -8.76
N GLU A 40 -10.13 -9.90 -7.64
CA GLU A 40 -10.22 -10.67 -6.39
C GLU A 40 -11.63 -10.64 -5.78
N ASN A 41 -12.33 -9.52 -5.90
CA ASN A 41 -13.63 -9.32 -5.26
C ASN A 41 -14.83 -9.56 -6.21
N THR A 42 -14.59 -9.77 -7.50
CA THR A 42 -15.65 -10.11 -8.45
C THR A 42 -16.12 -11.54 -8.15
N LYS A 43 -17.40 -11.67 -7.81
CA LYS A 43 -18.07 -12.95 -7.56
C LYS A 43 -19.09 -13.25 -8.66
N LEU A 44 -19.81 -14.36 -8.52
CA LEU A 44 -20.93 -14.72 -9.42
C LEU A 44 -22.04 -13.67 -9.45
N ILE A 45 -22.21 -12.90 -8.37
CA ILE A 45 -23.24 -11.86 -8.25
C ILE A 45 -22.56 -10.52 -8.05
N GLY A 46 -22.93 -9.57 -8.90
CA GLY A 46 -22.66 -8.17 -8.69
C GLY A 46 -21.34 -7.65 -9.23
N LYS A 47 -21.38 -6.38 -9.64
CA LYS A 47 -20.20 -5.64 -10.09
C LYS A 47 -19.48 -4.99 -8.90
N VAL A 48 -18.17 -5.18 -8.84
CA VAL A 48 -17.30 -4.43 -7.91
C VAL A 48 -17.03 -3.03 -8.45
N GLU A 49 -17.32 -2.02 -7.64
CA GLU A 49 -17.01 -0.62 -7.89
C GLU A 49 -15.93 -0.15 -6.91
N ILE A 50 -14.89 0.53 -7.43
CA ILE A 50 -13.87 1.17 -6.60
C ILE A 50 -14.43 2.49 -6.08
N ILE A 51 -14.42 2.66 -4.75
CA ILE A 51 -14.85 3.90 -4.07
C ILE A 51 -13.68 4.88 -3.97
N SER A 52 -12.52 4.39 -3.55
CA SER A 52 -11.34 5.23 -3.35
C SER A 52 -10.05 4.42 -3.39
N ILE A 53 -8.97 5.05 -3.82
CA ILE A 53 -7.60 4.54 -3.75
C ILE A 53 -6.71 5.56 -3.05
N ASN A 54 -5.78 5.08 -2.22
CA ASN A 54 -4.75 5.91 -1.62
C ASN A 54 -3.43 5.15 -1.58
N HIS A 55 -2.35 5.77 -2.04
CA HIS A 55 -1.00 5.21 -2.01
C HIS A 55 -0.21 5.81 -0.84
N LYS A 56 0.35 4.95 0.00
CA LYS A 56 1.19 5.39 1.13
C LYS A 56 2.23 4.34 1.49
N GLY A 57 3.50 4.71 1.38
CA GLY A 57 4.60 3.75 1.51
C GLY A 57 4.50 2.71 0.39
N ASN A 58 4.72 1.44 0.71
CA ASN A 58 4.81 0.37 -0.29
C ASN A 58 3.45 -0.30 -0.58
N LYS A 59 2.34 0.44 -0.45
CA LYS A 59 0.99 -0.12 -0.56
C LYS A 59 -0.06 0.84 -1.08
N TYR A 60 -0.99 0.28 -1.85
CA TYR A 60 -2.28 0.87 -2.18
C TYR A 60 -3.32 0.40 -1.17
N THR A 61 -4.10 1.33 -0.62
CA THR A 61 -5.30 1.03 0.17
C THR A 61 -6.52 1.34 -0.70
N ILE A 62 -7.32 0.33 -1.01
CA ILE A 62 -8.41 0.43 -1.96
C ILE A 62 -9.71 0.06 -1.28
N LYS A 63 -10.68 0.98 -1.28
CA LYS A 63 -12.04 0.73 -0.82
C LYS A 63 -12.92 0.40 -2.01
N TRP A 64 -13.75 -0.62 -1.85
CA TRP A 64 -14.64 -1.09 -2.90
C TRP A 64 -16.01 -1.48 -2.33
N ASN A 65 -17.00 -1.53 -3.23
CA ASN A 65 -18.36 -1.93 -2.90
C ASN A 65 -18.99 -2.69 -4.07
N ASN A 66 -19.79 -3.68 -3.74
CA ASN A 66 -20.66 -4.43 -4.62
C ASN A 66 -22.10 -4.24 -4.13
N LYS A 67 -22.82 -3.32 -4.79
CA LYS A 67 -24.19 -2.95 -4.41
C LYS A 67 -25.18 -4.11 -4.57
N GLU A 68 -24.95 -4.98 -5.54
CA GLU A 68 -25.88 -6.06 -5.88
C GLU A 68 -25.81 -7.21 -4.87
N ASN A 69 -24.64 -7.45 -4.26
CA ASN A 69 -24.46 -8.42 -3.18
C ASN A 69 -24.38 -7.78 -1.78
N CYS A 70 -24.69 -6.49 -1.67
CA CYS A 70 -24.64 -5.73 -0.41
C CYS A 70 -23.31 -5.85 0.35
N GLU A 71 -22.21 -6.00 -0.39
CA GLU A 71 -20.90 -6.33 0.16
C GLU A 71 -19.93 -5.19 -0.10
N ASN A 72 -19.14 -4.81 0.90
CA ASN A 72 -18.10 -3.80 0.75
C ASN A 72 -16.85 -4.18 1.52
N GLY A 73 -15.74 -3.56 1.17
CA GLY A 73 -14.49 -3.85 1.84
C GLY A 73 -13.38 -2.86 1.58
N THR A 74 -12.26 -3.12 2.26
CA THR A 74 -10.98 -2.45 2.05
C THR A 74 -9.91 -3.50 1.86
N ASP A 75 -9.19 -3.43 0.74
CA ASP A 75 -8.04 -4.28 0.46
C ASP A 75 -6.76 -3.46 0.42
N TYR A 76 -5.65 -4.13 0.72
CA TYR A 76 -4.31 -3.58 0.64
C TYR A 76 -3.55 -4.31 -0.45
N VAL A 77 -2.98 -3.58 -1.41
CA VAL A 77 -2.17 -4.15 -2.49
C VAL A 77 -0.74 -3.68 -2.31
N ASN A 78 0.21 -4.60 -2.23
CA ASN A 78 1.63 -4.30 -2.19
C ASN A 78 2.10 -3.75 -3.54
N ASP A 79 2.71 -2.57 -3.54
CA ASP A 79 3.05 -1.85 -4.78
C ASP A 79 4.28 -2.40 -5.51
N GLN A 80 4.97 -3.39 -4.93
CA GLN A 80 6.15 -4.04 -5.50
C GLN A 80 5.82 -5.34 -6.23
N ASN A 81 4.79 -6.07 -5.79
CA ASN A 81 4.49 -7.42 -6.30
C ASN A 81 3.00 -7.68 -6.60
N GLY A 82 2.11 -6.73 -6.30
CA GLY A 82 0.66 -6.90 -6.50
C GLY A 82 -0.02 -7.84 -5.51
N GLU A 83 0.68 -8.30 -4.46
CA GLU A 83 0.11 -9.15 -3.43
C GLU A 83 -1.01 -8.41 -2.69
N ILE A 84 -2.17 -9.06 -2.60
CA ILE A 84 -3.35 -8.51 -1.95
C ILE A 84 -3.50 -9.08 -0.54
N THR A 85 -3.76 -8.21 0.42
CA THR A 85 -4.20 -8.57 1.77
C THR A 85 -5.57 -7.97 2.00
N THR A 86 -6.55 -8.84 2.27
CA THR A 86 -7.90 -8.40 2.62
C THR A 86 -7.90 -7.76 4.00
N GLY A 87 -8.42 -6.54 4.08
CA GLY A 87 -8.64 -5.84 5.34
C GLY A 87 -10.02 -6.16 5.92
N LEU A 88 -10.87 -5.14 5.98
CA LEU A 88 -12.24 -5.27 6.45
C LEU A 88 -13.16 -5.67 5.28
N ARG A 89 -14.07 -6.61 5.53
CA ARG A 89 -15.17 -6.94 4.63
C ARG A 89 -16.47 -6.97 5.43
N THR A 90 -17.50 -6.35 4.87
CA THR A 90 -18.84 -6.25 5.48
C THR A 90 -19.87 -6.66 4.46
N ILE A 91 -20.89 -7.38 4.91
CA ILE A 91 -22.10 -7.73 4.14
C ILE A 91 -23.28 -7.26 5.00
N CYS A 92 -24.37 -6.78 4.41
CA CYS A 92 -25.63 -6.73 5.14
C CYS A 92 -26.21 -8.14 5.37
#